data_AF-A0A059WSK8-F1
#
_entry.id   AF-A0A059WSK8-F1
#
_cell.length_a   1.000
_cell.length_b   1.000
_cell.length_c   1.000
_cell.angle_alpha   90.00
_cell.angle_beta   90.00
_cell.angle_gamma   90.00
#
_symmetry.space_group_name_H-M   'P 1'
#
loop_
_entity.id
_entity.type
_entity.pdbx_description
1 polymer ?
#
loop_
_entity_poly.entity_id
_entity_poly.type
_entity_poly.pdbx_seq_one_letter_code
_entity_poly.pdbx_strand_id
1 'polypeptide(L)'
;MRIVTKINTALGALIGLSVLLNLGALEFTVKPSFADLEGQTARDNHGRVVEELTRLQEQARGSARDYAVWDDTYAFLNGNQPDYLGKNVNAESLRALHTNFFAIVDNAGKVIVNEGYDYAGADPVEARMFEPAEARISDALLRAIAGPEPGAGLLATGLGLAAVGFAPVLKSDSSGTSPGVLLLGSVIDVGSVRNTTKVDFRIVPASASGSAATIAETADFIQTSTPLKGLDGAQLGELISTTPKSI
;
A
#
# COMPACT_ATOMS: atom_id res chain seq x y z
N MET A 1 39.28 -5.42 -65.86
CA MET A 1 39.24 -5.56 -64.38
C MET A 1 39.90 -6.86 -63.98
N ARG A 2 40.92 -6.81 -63.11
CA ARG A 2 41.58 -8.02 -62.58
C ARG A 2 40.57 -8.82 -61.75
N ILE A 3 40.56 -10.14 -61.87
CA ILE A 3 39.66 -11.07 -61.16
C ILE A 3 39.55 -10.76 -59.66
N VAL A 4 40.67 -10.37 -59.04
CA VAL A 4 40.77 -9.99 -57.63
C VAL A 4 39.84 -8.82 -57.26
N THR A 5 39.70 -7.80 -58.12
CA THR A 5 38.83 -6.64 -57.84
C THR A 5 37.36 -7.05 -57.80
N LYS A 6 36.92 -7.94 -58.70
CA LYS A 6 35.54 -8.44 -58.74
C LYS A 6 35.20 -9.27 -57.50
N ILE A 7 36.13 -10.11 -57.06
CA ILE A 7 35.98 -10.94 -55.85
C ILE A 7 35.87 -10.04 -54.61
N ASN A 8 36.75 -9.05 -54.47
CA ASN A 8 36.73 -8.14 -53.32
C ASN A 8 35.45 -7.29 -53.26
N THR A 9 34.94 -6.81 -54.41
CA THR A 9 33.66 -6.08 -54.44
C THR A 9 32.47 -6.98 -54.07
N ALA A 10 32.47 -8.24 -54.53
CA ALA A 10 31.40 -9.18 -54.19
C ALA A 10 31.42 -9.53 -52.70
N LEU A 11 32.61 -9.76 -52.13
CA LEU A 11 32.78 -10.03 -50.70
C LEU A 11 32.33 -8.84 -49.83
N GLY A 12 32.74 -7.62 -50.21
CA GLY A 12 32.32 -6.40 -49.52
C GLY A 12 30.81 -6.18 -49.57
N ALA A 13 30.18 -6.40 -50.73
CA ALA A 13 28.74 -6.32 -50.89
C ALA A 13 28.00 -7.36 -50.02
N LEU A 14 28.52 -8.59 -49.97
CA LEU A 14 27.96 -9.66 -49.14
C LEU A 14 28.05 -9.32 -47.64
N ILE A 15 29.20 -8.82 -47.18
CA ILE A 15 29.38 -8.38 -45.79
C ILE A 15 28.45 -7.21 -45.48
N GLY A 16 28.38 -6.20 -46.35
CA GLY A 16 27.48 -5.06 -46.18
C GLY A 16 26.02 -5.48 -46.09
N LEU A 17 25.58 -6.39 -46.97
CA LEU A 17 24.24 -6.96 -46.91
C LEU A 17 24.00 -7.73 -45.61
N SER A 18 24.97 -8.53 -45.16
CA SER A 18 24.88 -9.26 -43.88
C SER A 18 24.74 -8.31 -42.69
N VAL A 19 25.53 -7.23 -42.64
CA VAL A 19 25.43 -6.21 -41.58
C VAL A 19 24.06 -5.54 -41.61
N LEU A 20 23.56 -5.14 -42.77
CA LEU A 20 22.25 -4.51 -42.91
C LEU A 20 21.11 -5.44 -42.48
N LEU A 21 21.18 -6.74 -42.83
CA LEU A 21 20.19 -7.73 -42.39
C LEU A 21 20.22 -7.94 -40.88
N ASN A 22 21.42 -8.00 -40.28
CA ASN A 22 21.55 -8.11 -38.82
C ASN A 22 21.01 -6.87 -38.09
N LEU A 23 21.31 -5.67 -38.59
CA LEU A 23 20.75 -4.43 -38.04
C LEU A 23 19.22 -4.40 -38.19
N GLY A 24 18.69 -4.84 -39.33
CA GLY A 24 17.24 -4.98 -39.54
C GLY A 24 16.60 -5.95 -38.54
N ALA A 25 17.18 -7.14 -38.35
CA ALA A 25 16.69 -8.10 -37.37
C ALA A 25 16.73 -7.54 -35.94
N LEU A 26 17.80 -6.81 -35.59
CA LEU A 26 17.94 -6.16 -34.29
C LEU A 26 16.84 -5.12 -34.04
N GLU A 27 16.61 -4.21 -35.00
CA GLU A 27 15.63 -3.12 -34.86
C GLU A 27 14.18 -3.60 -34.96
N PHE A 28 13.86 -4.55 -35.86
CA PHE A 28 12.47 -4.93 -36.16
C PHE A 28 11.98 -6.19 -35.45
N THR A 29 12.88 -7.01 -34.90
CA THR A 29 12.49 -8.27 -34.24
C THR A 29 12.95 -8.30 -32.79
N VAL A 30 14.22 -8.03 -32.53
CA VAL A 30 14.79 -8.18 -31.19
C VAL A 30 14.32 -7.06 -30.27
N LYS A 31 14.57 -5.79 -30.61
CA LYS A 31 14.23 -4.65 -29.74
C LYS A 31 12.74 -4.57 -29.35
N PRO A 32 11.77 -4.72 -30.27
CA PRO A 32 10.35 -4.69 -29.90
C PRO A 32 9.97 -5.81 -28.92
N SER A 33 10.49 -7.02 -29.13
CA SER A 33 10.25 -8.14 -28.21
C SER A 33 10.80 -7.87 -26.81
N PHE A 34 11.95 -7.20 -26.69
CA PHE A 34 12.49 -6.80 -25.39
C PHE A 34 11.64 -5.71 -24.75
N ALA A 35 11.19 -4.70 -25.51
CA ALA A 35 10.31 -3.66 -24.99
C ALA A 35 8.99 -4.23 -24.44
N ASP A 36 8.39 -5.22 -25.13
CA ASP A 36 7.20 -5.91 -24.64
C ASP A 36 7.46 -6.66 -23.31
N LEU A 37 8.60 -7.36 -23.21
CA LEU A 37 9.01 -8.07 -22.00
C LEU A 37 9.33 -7.12 -20.84
N GLU A 38 9.98 -6.00 -21.12
CA GLU A 38 10.25 -4.94 -20.15
C GLU A 38 8.94 -4.34 -19.63
N GLY A 39 7.99 -4.05 -20.52
CA GLY A 39 6.67 -3.57 -20.15
C GLY A 39 5.89 -4.58 -19.31
N GLN A 40 5.97 -5.87 -19.63
CA GLN A 40 5.37 -6.93 -18.82
C GLN A 40 6.01 -7.00 -17.44
N THR A 41 7.34 -6.99 -17.38
CA THR A 41 8.11 -7.00 -16.12
C THR A 41 7.75 -5.80 -15.26
N ALA A 42 7.59 -4.62 -15.85
CA ALA A 42 7.20 -3.41 -15.13
C ALA A 42 5.79 -3.49 -14.54
N ARG A 43 4.84 -4.12 -15.25
CA ARG A 43 3.48 -4.40 -14.73
C ARG A 43 3.50 -5.43 -13.60
N ASP A 44 4.24 -6.52 -13.77
CA ASP A 44 4.33 -7.58 -12.76
C ASP A 44 5.02 -7.06 -11.49
N ASN A 45 6.11 -6.30 -11.64
CA ASN A 45 6.79 -5.63 -10.53
C ASN A 45 5.84 -4.70 -9.77
N HIS A 46 5.09 -3.88 -10.49
CA HIS A 46 4.09 -2.99 -9.88
C HIS A 46 3.00 -3.79 -9.13
N GLY A 47 2.49 -4.85 -9.76
CA GLY A 47 1.50 -5.75 -9.19
C GLY A 47 1.95 -6.33 -7.85
N ARG A 48 3.20 -6.79 -7.73
CA ARG A 48 3.74 -7.33 -6.47
C ARG A 48 3.72 -6.31 -5.33
N VAL A 49 3.95 -5.03 -5.62
CA VAL A 49 3.88 -3.97 -4.60
C VAL A 49 2.43 -3.74 -4.17
N VAL A 50 1.50 -3.69 -5.11
CA VAL A 50 0.06 -3.57 -4.82
C VAL A 50 -0.44 -4.76 -4.00
N GLU A 51 -0.02 -5.98 -4.34
CA GLU A 51 -0.35 -7.20 -3.62
C GLU A 51 0.18 -7.18 -2.18
N GLU A 52 1.41 -6.72 -1.96
CA GLU A 52 1.97 -6.62 -0.61
C GLU A 52 1.24 -5.57 0.23
N LEU A 53 0.88 -4.41 -0.35
CA LEU A 53 0.05 -3.42 0.35
C LEU A 53 -1.35 -3.96 0.68
N THR A 54 -1.93 -4.78 -0.20
CA THR A 54 -3.21 -5.45 0.04
C THR A 54 -3.09 -6.48 1.17
N ARG A 55 -1.98 -7.25 1.19
CA ARG A 55 -1.68 -8.22 2.26
C ARG A 55 -1.58 -7.54 3.63
N LEU A 56 -0.94 -6.38 3.71
CA LEU A 56 -0.85 -5.60 4.96
C LEU A 56 -2.23 -5.12 5.45
N GLN A 57 -3.10 -4.70 4.54
CA GLN A 57 -4.49 -4.35 4.88
C GLN A 57 -5.26 -5.56 5.40
N GLU A 58 -5.14 -6.71 4.74
CA GLU A 58 -5.82 -7.94 5.17
C GLU A 58 -5.32 -8.44 6.54
N GLN A 59 -4.03 -8.28 6.84
CA GLN A 59 -3.47 -8.54 8.16
C GLN A 59 -4.07 -7.62 9.23
N ALA A 60 -4.22 -6.33 8.92
CA ALA A 60 -4.88 -5.38 9.81
C ALA A 60 -6.37 -5.74 10.00
N ARG A 61 -7.07 -6.17 8.94
CA ARG A 61 -8.46 -6.66 9.00
C ARG A 61 -8.61 -7.82 9.98
N GLY A 62 -7.74 -8.82 9.85
CA GLY A 62 -7.74 -9.99 10.74
C GLY A 62 -7.54 -9.59 12.19
N SER A 63 -6.57 -8.72 12.45
CA SER A 63 -6.28 -8.20 13.78
C SER A 63 -7.48 -7.44 14.36
N ALA A 64 -8.10 -6.53 13.58
CA ALA A 64 -9.27 -5.78 14.03
C ALA A 64 -10.47 -6.69 14.35
N ARG A 65 -10.73 -7.70 13.51
CA ARG A 65 -11.78 -8.71 13.76
C ARG A 65 -11.55 -9.42 15.09
N ASP A 66 -10.33 -9.87 15.34
CA ASP A 66 -10.03 -10.70 16.51
C ASP A 66 -10.06 -9.88 17.82
N TYR A 67 -9.81 -8.57 17.76
CA TYR A 67 -9.83 -7.68 18.93
C TYR A 67 -11.16 -6.93 19.15
N ALA A 68 -12.04 -6.88 18.15
CA ALA A 68 -13.33 -6.18 18.27
C ALA A 68 -14.41 -7.02 18.98
N VAL A 69 -14.28 -8.34 19.02
CA VAL A 69 -15.26 -9.26 19.62
C VAL A 69 -14.84 -9.60 21.05
N TRP A 70 -15.15 -8.71 21.99
CA TRP A 70 -14.75 -8.88 23.39
C TRP A 70 -15.68 -8.15 24.36
N ASP A 71 -16.13 -8.85 25.40
CA ASP A 71 -17.07 -8.32 26.41
C ASP A 71 -16.56 -7.07 27.13
N ASP A 72 -15.25 -6.98 27.40
CA ASP A 72 -14.67 -5.83 28.10
C ASP A 72 -14.71 -4.55 27.26
N THR A 73 -14.39 -4.64 25.96
CA THR A 73 -14.51 -3.52 25.03
C THR A 73 -15.97 -3.09 24.88
N TYR A 74 -16.89 -4.05 24.79
CA TYR A 74 -18.31 -3.80 24.71
C TYR A 74 -18.83 -3.13 25.99
N ALA A 75 -18.42 -3.59 27.17
CA ALA A 75 -18.79 -3.01 28.46
C ALA A 75 -18.21 -1.59 28.63
N PHE A 76 -16.98 -1.35 28.19
CA PHE A 76 -16.33 -0.04 28.21
C PHE A 76 -17.13 1.00 27.41
N LEU A 77 -17.55 0.67 26.19
CA LEU A 77 -18.33 1.59 25.35
C LEU A 77 -19.72 1.90 25.91
N ASN A 78 -20.24 1.03 26.78
CA ASN A 78 -21.49 1.25 27.51
C ASN A 78 -21.28 1.94 28.89
N GLY A 79 -20.06 2.39 29.20
CA GLY A 79 -19.75 3.13 30.43
C GLY A 79 -19.51 2.27 31.68
N ASN A 80 -19.34 0.95 31.54
CA ASN A 80 -19.27 0.01 32.66
C ASN A 80 -17.83 -0.46 33.02
N GLN A 81 -16.79 0.07 32.36
CA GLN A 81 -15.39 -0.39 32.49
C GLN A 81 -14.40 0.80 32.40
N PRO A 82 -14.40 1.76 33.35
CA PRO A 82 -13.62 3.00 33.24
C PRO A 82 -12.09 2.79 33.19
N ASP A 83 -11.58 1.69 33.76
CA ASP A 83 -10.15 1.37 33.77
C ASP A 83 -9.65 0.66 32.49
N TYR A 84 -10.54 0.43 31.51
CA TYR A 84 -10.26 -0.42 30.35
C TYR A 84 -8.99 0.00 29.60
N LEU A 85 -8.83 1.29 29.32
CA LEU A 85 -7.69 1.80 28.55
C LEU A 85 -6.37 1.55 29.27
N GLY A 86 -6.28 1.88 30.56
CA GLY A 86 -5.04 1.69 31.33
C GLY A 86 -4.61 0.22 31.46
N LYS A 87 -5.55 -0.72 31.37
CA LYS A 87 -5.28 -2.16 31.47
C LYS A 87 -4.98 -2.82 30.13
N ASN A 88 -5.63 -2.37 29.04
CA ASN A 88 -5.61 -3.07 27.77
C ASN A 88 -4.88 -2.32 26.64
N VAL A 89 -4.75 -0.99 26.73
CA VAL A 89 -4.24 -0.15 25.64
C VAL A 89 -3.05 0.66 26.14
N ASN A 90 -1.84 0.15 25.91
CA ASN A 90 -0.58 0.81 26.20
C ASN A 90 0.48 0.43 25.16
N ALA A 91 1.66 1.05 25.23
CA ALA A 91 2.72 0.81 24.25
C ALA A 91 3.17 -0.66 24.17
N GLU A 92 3.21 -1.38 25.29
CA GLU A 92 3.59 -2.80 25.29
C GLU A 92 2.50 -3.68 24.66
N SER A 93 1.23 -3.42 24.99
CA SER A 93 0.12 -4.18 24.42
C SER A 93 0.02 -3.95 22.91
N LEU A 94 0.05 -2.70 22.43
CA LEU A 94 0.00 -2.41 20.99
C LEU A 94 1.22 -2.94 20.23
N ARG A 95 2.41 -2.91 20.84
CA ARG A 95 3.59 -3.55 20.27
C ARG A 95 3.43 -5.06 20.13
N ALA A 96 2.83 -5.73 21.12
CA ALA A 96 2.52 -7.16 21.06
C ALA A 96 1.48 -7.49 19.97
N LEU A 97 0.59 -6.55 19.65
CA LEU A 97 -0.35 -6.64 18.52
C LEU A 97 0.27 -6.33 17.16
N HIS A 98 1.55 -5.95 17.12
CA HIS A 98 2.22 -5.44 15.93
C HIS A 98 1.46 -4.27 15.28
N THR A 99 0.88 -3.40 16.11
CA THR A 99 0.08 -2.26 15.67
C THR A 99 0.57 -0.95 16.29
N ASN A 100 0.45 0.14 15.54
CA ASN A 100 0.79 1.47 16.00
C ASN A 100 -0.41 2.15 16.64
N PHE A 101 -1.62 1.84 16.20
CA PHE A 101 -2.81 2.60 16.53
C PHE A 101 -3.95 1.71 17.01
N PHE A 102 -4.65 2.20 18.03
CA PHE A 102 -5.88 1.64 18.56
C PHE A 102 -6.90 2.77 18.69
N ALA A 103 -7.94 2.72 17.86
CA ALA A 103 -9.00 3.73 17.90
C ALA A 103 -10.37 3.07 17.99
N ILE A 104 -11.29 3.71 18.70
CA ILE A 104 -12.70 3.30 18.72
C ILE A 104 -13.53 4.51 18.33
N VAL A 105 -14.46 4.30 17.41
CA VAL A 105 -15.38 5.32 16.91
C VAL A 105 -16.80 4.87 17.20
N ASP A 106 -17.63 5.74 17.78
CA ASP A 106 -19.04 5.43 18.01
C ASP A 106 -19.87 5.45 16.70
N ASN A 107 -21.11 4.99 16.77
CA ASN A 107 -22.02 5.00 15.61
C ASN A 107 -22.36 6.40 15.09
N ALA A 108 -22.08 7.45 15.87
CA ALA A 108 -22.20 8.82 15.40
C ALA A 108 -20.94 9.26 14.65
N GLY A 109 -19.78 8.61 14.75
CA GLY A 109 -18.52 9.07 14.17
C GLY A 109 -17.64 9.87 15.12
N LYS A 110 -17.97 9.90 16.42
CA LYS A 110 -17.09 10.49 17.44
C LYS A 110 -16.01 9.48 17.81
N VAL A 111 -14.76 9.94 17.82
CA VAL A 111 -13.64 9.13 18.31
C VAL A 111 -13.70 9.07 19.84
N ILE A 112 -13.88 7.86 20.38
CA ILE A 112 -13.94 7.57 21.82
C ILE A 112 -12.56 7.20 22.37
N VAL A 113 -11.76 6.50 21.57
CA VAL A 113 -10.38 6.10 21.89
C VAL A 113 -9.51 6.43 20.69
N ASN A 114 -8.31 6.96 20.91
CA ASN A 114 -7.38 7.36 19.86
C ASN A 114 -5.93 7.25 20.35
N GLU A 115 -5.56 6.05 20.74
CA GLU A 115 -4.24 5.75 21.29
C GLU A 115 -3.31 5.27 20.18
N GLY A 116 -2.04 5.61 20.29
CA GLY A 116 -1.04 5.07 19.40
C GLY A 116 0.39 5.41 19.80
N TYR A 117 1.32 4.71 19.19
CA TYR A 117 2.75 4.87 19.47
C TYR A 117 3.59 4.71 18.21
N ASP A 118 4.57 5.59 18.07
CA ASP A 118 5.72 5.41 17.19
C ASP A 118 6.80 4.60 17.91
N TYR A 119 7.33 3.59 17.22
CA TYR A 119 8.37 2.68 17.71
C TYR A 119 9.70 2.82 16.96
N ALA A 120 9.88 3.89 16.17
CA ALA A 120 11.12 4.13 15.43
C ALA A 120 12.34 4.39 16.33
N GLY A 121 12.12 4.89 17.55
CA GLY A 121 13.16 5.19 18.54
C GLY A 121 13.40 4.07 19.56
N ALA A 122 14.31 4.31 20.50
CA ALA A 122 14.55 3.41 21.63
C ALA A 122 13.33 3.31 22.56
N ASP A 123 12.67 4.45 22.79
CA ASP A 123 11.47 4.55 23.60
C ASP A 123 10.24 4.82 22.71
N PRO A 124 9.07 4.23 23.02
CA PRO A 124 7.82 4.56 22.34
C PRO A 124 7.45 6.03 22.52
N VAL A 125 7.03 6.68 21.44
CA VAL A 125 6.51 8.05 21.47
C VAL A 125 5.02 8.03 21.18
N GLU A 126 4.21 8.71 21.99
CA GLU A 126 2.76 8.80 21.77
C GLU A 126 2.44 9.38 20.38
N ALA A 127 1.46 8.77 19.74
CA ALA A 127 0.94 9.16 18.44
C ALA A 127 -0.57 8.92 18.40
N ARG A 128 -1.25 9.40 17.36
CA ARG A 128 -2.70 9.19 17.18
C ARG A 128 -3.03 8.85 15.75
N MET A 129 -4.10 8.07 15.59
CA MET A 129 -4.63 7.72 14.27
C MET A 129 -5.31 8.94 13.64
N PHE A 130 -6.09 9.67 14.44
CA PHE A 130 -6.82 10.86 14.02
C PHE A 130 -6.27 12.10 14.71
N GLU A 131 -6.09 13.17 13.95
CA GLU A 131 -5.68 14.48 14.47
C GLU A 131 -6.70 15.55 14.02
N PRO A 132 -7.23 16.38 14.94
CA PRO A 132 -6.95 16.43 16.38
C PRO A 132 -7.55 15.24 17.16
N ALA A 133 -7.09 15.00 18.40
CA ALA A 133 -7.47 13.85 19.23
C ALA A 133 -8.98 13.66 19.44
N GLU A 134 -9.71 14.78 19.57
CA GLU A 134 -11.16 14.84 19.79
C GLU A 134 -11.94 14.90 18.46
N ALA A 135 -11.33 14.41 17.37
CA ALA A 135 -11.93 14.48 16.04
C ALA A 135 -13.23 13.70 15.97
N ARG A 136 -14.18 14.28 15.24
CA ARG A 136 -15.23 13.53 14.58
C ARG A 136 -14.68 13.10 13.22
N ILE A 137 -14.76 11.82 12.90
CA ILE A 137 -14.32 11.35 11.58
C ILE A 137 -15.25 11.90 10.49
N SER A 138 -14.74 11.97 9.26
CA SER A 138 -15.56 12.42 8.12
C SER A 138 -16.76 11.49 7.89
N ASP A 139 -17.86 12.01 7.37
CA ASP A 139 -19.02 11.17 7.04
C ASP A 139 -18.69 10.10 5.99
N ALA A 140 -17.69 10.37 5.13
CA ALA A 140 -17.19 9.40 4.17
C ALA A 140 -16.50 8.22 4.86
N LEU A 141 -15.61 8.50 5.82
CA LEU A 141 -14.97 7.46 6.62
C LEU A 141 -15.99 6.70 7.47
N LEU A 142 -16.94 7.41 8.10
CA LEU A 142 -17.99 6.78 8.90
C LEU A 142 -18.81 5.81 8.06
N ARG A 143 -19.24 6.19 6.86
CA ARG A 143 -19.95 5.28 5.95
C ARG A 143 -19.10 4.09 5.51
N ALA A 144 -17.79 4.28 5.32
CA ALA A 144 -16.90 3.20 4.91
C ALA A 144 -16.74 2.12 6.00
N ILE A 145 -16.81 2.52 7.28
CA ILE A 145 -16.62 1.61 8.41
C ILE A 145 -17.93 1.18 9.10
N ALA A 146 -19.05 1.87 8.82
CA ALA A 146 -20.37 1.56 9.36
C ALA A 146 -20.99 0.35 8.64
N GLY A 147 -20.49 -0.85 8.97
CA GLY A 147 -20.99 -2.11 8.45
C GLY A 147 -20.89 -3.23 9.49
N PRO A 148 -21.64 -4.33 9.30
CA PRO A 148 -21.58 -5.49 10.18
C PRO A 148 -20.34 -6.36 9.94
N GLU A 149 -19.65 -6.17 8.80
CA GLU A 149 -18.51 -6.98 8.40
C GLU A 149 -17.19 -6.25 8.68
N PRO A 150 -16.15 -6.98 9.11
CA PRO A 150 -14.79 -6.44 9.18
C PRO A 150 -14.26 -6.04 7.81
N GLY A 151 -13.57 -4.92 7.74
CA GLY A 151 -12.91 -4.43 6.53
C GLY A 151 -11.52 -3.87 6.80
N ALA A 152 -10.84 -3.46 5.74
CA ALA A 152 -9.56 -2.78 5.84
C ALA A 152 -9.34 -1.84 4.67
N GLY A 153 -8.35 -0.96 4.85
CA GLY A 153 -7.96 0.01 3.85
C GLY A 153 -6.73 0.80 4.30
N LEU A 154 -6.43 1.84 3.54
CA LEU A 154 -5.32 2.75 3.85
C LEU A 154 -5.84 4.00 4.55
N LEU A 155 -5.04 4.56 5.45
CA LEU A 155 -5.31 5.83 6.10
C LEU A 155 -4.03 6.65 6.18
N ALA A 156 -4.11 7.95 5.90
CA ALA A 156 -3.01 8.87 6.19
C ALA A 156 -3.07 9.28 7.67
N THR A 157 -1.94 9.18 8.37
CA THR A 157 -1.79 9.52 9.79
C THR A 157 -0.62 10.48 9.98
N GLY A 158 -0.45 11.02 11.19
CA GLY A 158 0.71 11.85 11.54
C GLY A 158 2.06 11.12 11.39
N LEU A 159 2.07 9.78 11.47
CA LEU A 159 3.26 8.95 11.26
C LEU A 159 3.46 8.51 9.80
N GLY A 160 2.54 8.86 8.90
CA GLY A 160 2.55 8.45 7.50
C GLY A 160 1.38 7.54 7.12
N LEU A 161 1.53 6.82 6.00
CA LEU A 161 0.50 5.93 5.48
C LEU A 161 0.40 4.68 6.35
N ALA A 162 -0.79 4.35 6.83
CA ALA A 162 -1.06 3.16 7.63
C ALA A 162 -2.01 2.21 6.91
N ALA A 163 -1.80 0.91 7.09
CA ALA A 163 -2.79 -0.11 6.81
C ALA A 163 -3.69 -0.24 8.03
N VAL A 164 -4.99 -0.02 7.87
CA VAL A 164 -5.97 0.02 8.95
C VAL A 164 -7.05 -1.02 8.70
N GLY A 165 -7.25 -1.89 9.67
CA GLY A 165 -8.39 -2.80 9.75
C GLY A 165 -9.45 -2.23 10.69
N PHE A 166 -10.70 -2.55 10.42
CA PHE A 166 -11.83 -2.16 11.25
C PHE A 166 -12.83 -3.29 11.40
N ALA A 167 -13.51 -3.35 12.54
CA ALA A 167 -14.58 -4.30 12.81
C ALA A 167 -15.57 -3.74 13.85
N PRO A 168 -16.88 -4.06 13.74
CA PRO A 168 -17.85 -3.66 14.74
C PRO A 168 -17.52 -4.31 16.09
N VAL A 169 -17.64 -3.53 17.17
CA VAL A 169 -17.41 -4.04 18.53
C VAL A 169 -18.61 -4.88 18.95
N LEU A 170 -18.37 -6.14 19.29
CA LEU A 170 -19.40 -7.10 19.70
C LEU A 170 -18.99 -7.77 21.02
N LYS A 171 -19.95 -8.46 21.66
CA LYS A 171 -19.68 -9.33 22.80
C LYS A 171 -18.88 -10.56 22.38
N SER A 172 -18.25 -11.26 23.33
CA SER A 172 -17.41 -12.43 23.04
C SER A 172 -18.17 -13.58 22.35
N ASP A 173 -19.50 -13.62 22.48
CA ASP A 173 -20.39 -14.58 21.80
C ASP A 173 -20.86 -14.10 20.40
N SER A 174 -20.27 -13.02 19.88
CA SER A 174 -20.65 -12.33 18.64
C SER A 174 -22.09 -11.78 18.63
N SER A 175 -22.73 -11.63 19.78
CA SER A 175 -24.08 -11.08 19.91
C SER A 175 -24.10 -9.59 20.28
N GLY A 176 -25.28 -8.99 20.19
CA GLY A 176 -25.53 -7.60 20.59
C GLY A 176 -25.50 -6.62 19.42
N THR A 177 -26.02 -5.42 19.68
CA THR A 177 -25.93 -4.30 18.74
C THR A 177 -24.59 -3.61 18.95
N SER A 178 -23.82 -3.48 17.89
CA SER A 178 -22.52 -2.81 17.95
C SER A 178 -22.66 -1.37 18.45
N PRO A 179 -22.02 -0.97 19.57
CA PRO A 179 -22.02 0.42 20.04
C PRO A 179 -21.03 1.30 19.27
N GLY A 180 -20.14 0.71 18.48
CA GLY A 180 -19.12 1.42 17.71
C GLY A 180 -18.18 0.48 16.97
N VAL A 181 -17.18 1.03 16.29
CA VAL A 181 -16.23 0.30 15.45
C VAL A 181 -14.83 0.44 16.04
N LEU A 182 -14.14 -0.70 16.21
CA LEU A 182 -12.72 -0.73 16.54
C LEU A 182 -11.91 -0.59 15.25
N LEU A 183 -10.87 0.24 15.29
CA LEU A 183 -9.86 0.36 14.24
C LEU A 183 -8.48 0.04 14.82
N LEU A 184 -7.76 -0.84 14.15
CA LEU A 184 -6.35 -1.13 14.42
C LEU A 184 -5.52 -0.78 13.19
N GLY A 185 -4.38 -0.13 13.40
CA GLY A 185 -3.58 0.38 12.28
C GLY A 185 -2.08 0.30 12.50
N SER A 186 -1.36 -0.13 11.47
CA SER A 186 0.11 -0.17 11.47
C SER A 186 0.66 0.70 10.35
N VAL A 187 1.66 1.52 10.66
CA VAL A 187 2.34 2.36 9.68
C VAL A 187 3.06 1.46 8.67
N ILE A 188 2.93 1.78 7.38
CA ILE A 188 3.55 1.02 6.32
C ILE A 188 5.03 1.39 6.23
N ASP A 189 5.89 0.44 6.56
CA ASP A 189 7.33 0.55 6.31
C ASP A 189 7.63 0.28 4.83
N VAL A 190 7.85 1.37 4.09
CA VAL A 190 8.23 1.33 2.66
C VAL A 190 9.52 0.54 2.44
N GLY A 191 10.48 0.60 3.37
CA GLY A 191 11.73 -0.15 3.29
C GLY A 191 11.50 -1.65 3.41
N SER A 192 10.64 -2.07 4.34
CA SER A 192 10.24 -3.46 4.48
C SER A 192 9.51 -3.99 3.23
N VAL A 193 8.55 -3.21 2.69
CA VAL A 193 7.83 -3.59 1.47
C VAL A 193 8.79 -3.70 0.26
N ARG A 194 9.74 -2.78 0.10
CA ARG A 194 10.79 -2.87 -0.94
C ARG A 194 11.64 -4.13 -0.77
N ASN A 195 12.00 -4.46 0.47
CA ASN A 195 12.79 -5.65 0.78
C ASN A 195 12.04 -6.95 0.48
N THR A 196 10.74 -7.01 0.75
CA THR A 196 9.89 -8.19 0.47
C THR A 196 9.64 -8.34 -1.04
N THR A 197 9.26 -7.26 -1.71
CA THR A 197 8.85 -7.29 -3.12
C THR A 197 10.03 -7.29 -4.09
N LYS A 198 11.22 -6.85 -3.65
CA LYS A 198 12.41 -6.61 -4.49
C LYS A 198 12.16 -5.61 -5.62
N VAL A 199 11.23 -4.68 -5.41
CA VAL A 199 10.87 -3.64 -6.38
C VAL A 199 11.22 -2.28 -5.80
N ASP A 200 11.89 -1.45 -6.59
CA ASP A 200 12.04 -0.04 -6.24
C ASP A 200 10.73 0.69 -6.52
N PHE A 201 10.17 1.30 -5.48
CA PHE A 201 8.95 2.07 -5.59
C PHE A 201 8.95 3.21 -4.57
N ARG A 202 8.14 4.22 -4.82
CA ARG A 202 7.90 5.34 -3.91
C ARG A 202 6.42 5.66 -3.88
N ILE A 203 5.98 6.18 -2.74
CA ILE A 203 4.64 6.75 -2.58
C ILE A 203 4.79 8.26 -2.60
N VAL A 204 4.09 8.94 -3.51
CA VAL A 204 4.06 10.40 -3.55
C VAL A 204 2.70 10.91 -3.11
N PRO A 205 2.63 12.03 -2.37
CA PRO A 205 1.35 12.67 -2.05
C PRO A 205 0.56 13.01 -3.31
N ALA A 206 -0.76 12.97 -3.20
CA ALA A 206 -1.64 13.26 -4.32
C ALA A 206 -1.38 14.68 -4.85
N SER A 207 -0.78 14.79 -6.04
CA SER A 207 -0.78 16.02 -6.81
C SER A 207 -1.99 15.99 -7.74
N ALA A 208 -2.64 17.14 -7.95
CA ALA A 208 -4.00 17.25 -8.47
C ALA A 208 -4.27 16.77 -9.92
N SER A 209 -3.54 15.79 -10.48
CA SER A 209 -3.66 15.42 -11.91
C SER A 209 -3.29 13.97 -12.22
N GLY A 210 -3.94 13.00 -11.57
CA GLY A 210 -3.82 11.59 -11.96
C GLY A 210 -4.89 10.72 -11.30
N SER A 211 -5.85 10.21 -12.09
CA SER A 211 -6.92 9.31 -11.60
C SER A 211 -6.79 7.86 -12.11
N ALA A 212 -5.86 7.60 -13.03
CA ALA A 212 -5.72 6.31 -13.70
C ALA A 212 -4.28 5.81 -13.61
N ALA A 213 -4.13 4.49 -13.58
CA ALA A 213 -2.83 3.87 -13.65
C ALA A 213 -2.15 4.26 -14.97
N THR A 214 -0.90 4.69 -14.90
CA THR A 214 -0.16 5.22 -16.05
C THR A 214 1.20 4.55 -16.14
N ILE A 215 1.62 4.23 -17.37
CA ILE A 215 2.97 3.75 -17.66
C ILE A 215 3.72 4.87 -18.37
N ALA A 216 4.85 5.29 -17.79
CA ALA A 216 5.75 6.26 -18.38
C ALA A 216 7.07 5.57 -18.69
N GLU A 217 7.53 5.70 -19.94
CA GLU A 217 8.79 5.12 -20.38
C GLU A 217 9.84 6.21 -20.60
N THR A 218 11.05 5.94 -20.13
CA THR A 218 12.25 6.73 -20.43
C THR A 218 13.29 5.86 -21.14
N ALA A 219 14.46 6.43 -21.42
CA ALA A 219 15.60 5.68 -21.95
C ALA A 219 16.08 4.60 -20.97
N ASP A 220 16.05 4.86 -19.67
CA ASP A 220 16.71 4.02 -18.66
C ASP A 220 15.72 3.18 -17.83
N PHE A 221 14.43 3.57 -17.78
CA PHE A 221 13.45 2.91 -16.93
C PHE A 221 12.01 2.99 -17.45
N ILE A 222 11.20 2.05 -17.00
CA ILE A 222 9.74 2.05 -17.08
C ILE A 222 9.17 2.33 -15.70
N GLN A 223 8.35 3.37 -15.58
CA GLN A 223 7.60 3.70 -14.37
C GLN A 223 6.13 3.33 -14.54
N THR A 224 5.61 2.61 -13.55
CA THR A 224 4.17 2.29 -13.46
C THR A 224 3.61 2.99 -12.23
N SER A 225 2.58 3.81 -12.42
CA SER A 225 1.88 4.54 -11.36
C SER A 225 0.46 3.99 -11.17
N THR A 226 -0.01 3.90 -9.92
CA THR A 226 -1.43 3.66 -9.57
C THR A 226 -1.84 4.57 -8.41
N PRO A 227 -3.02 5.21 -8.46
CA PRO A 227 -3.52 6.02 -7.35
C PRO A 227 -3.82 5.16 -6.11
N LEU A 228 -3.36 5.61 -4.95
CA LEU A 228 -3.70 5.05 -3.66
C LEU A 228 -4.93 5.76 -3.09
N LYS A 229 -5.96 4.98 -2.81
CA LYS A 229 -7.21 5.46 -2.20
C LYS A 229 -7.24 5.07 -0.73
N GLY A 230 -7.71 5.99 0.11
CA GLY A 230 -7.95 5.76 1.52
C GLY A 230 -9.26 5.04 1.76
N LEU A 231 -9.47 4.64 3.02
CA LEU A 231 -10.71 4.05 3.52
C LEU A 231 -11.95 4.92 3.23
N ASP A 232 -11.78 6.23 3.28
CA ASP A 232 -12.83 7.22 2.99
C ASP A 232 -13.00 7.49 1.49
N GLY A 233 -12.24 6.81 0.63
CA GLY A 233 -12.20 7.01 -0.81
C GLY A 233 -11.37 8.23 -1.25
N ALA A 234 -10.77 8.97 -0.31
CA ALA A 234 -9.90 10.09 -0.65
C ALA A 234 -8.62 9.59 -1.33
N GLN A 235 -8.07 10.38 -2.26
CA GLN A 235 -6.80 10.06 -2.87
C GLN A 235 -5.67 10.42 -1.90
N LEU A 236 -4.98 9.41 -1.38
CA LEU A 236 -3.87 9.59 -0.44
C LEU A 236 -2.56 9.89 -1.15
N GLY A 237 -2.41 9.37 -2.37
CA GLY A 237 -1.19 9.52 -3.14
C GLY A 237 -1.18 8.69 -4.42
N GLU A 238 0.01 8.57 -4.98
CA GLU A 238 0.30 7.65 -6.08
C GLU A 238 1.43 6.71 -5.67
N LEU A 239 1.22 5.43 -5.93
CA LEU A 239 2.25 4.41 -5.86
C LEU A 239 2.97 4.38 -7.20
N ILE A 240 4.27 4.67 -7.21
CA ILE A 240 5.10 4.68 -8.42
C ILE A 240 6.20 3.64 -8.27
N SER A 241 6.19 2.59 -9.09
CA SER A 241 7.25 1.59 -9.17
C SER A 241 8.16 1.85 -10.36
N THR A 242 9.46 1.65 -10.20
CA THR A 242 10.48 1.83 -11.24
C THR A 242 11.07 0.48 -11.62
N THR A 243 11.08 0.16 -12.91
CA THR A 243 11.74 -1.02 -13.46
C THR A 243 12.82 -0.58 -14.45
N PRO A 244 14.10 -0.95 -14.24
CA PRO A 244 15.18 -0.58 -15.15
C PRO A 244 15.01 -1.29 -16.50
N LYS A 245 15.35 -0.60 -17.59
CA LYS A 245 15.45 -1.21 -18.92
C LYS A 245 16.75 -2.00 -19.04
N SER A 246 16.73 -3.05 -19.85
CA SER A 246 17.86 -3.96 -20.04
C SER A 246 18.65 -3.65 -21.32
N ILE A 247 18.12 -2.82 -22.22
CA ILE A 247 18.71 -2.45 -23.53
C ILE A 247 18.71 -0.95 -23.73
#